data_AF-A0A5M8SH95-F1
#
_entry.id   AF-A0A5M8SH95-F1
#
_cell.length_a   1.000
_cell.length_b   1.000
_cell.length_c   1.000
_cell.angle_alpha   90.00
_cell.angle_beta   90.00
_cell.angle_gamma   90.00
#
_symmetry.space_group_name_H-M   'P 1'
#
loop_
_entity.id
_entity.type
_entity.pdbx_description
1 polymer ?
#
loop_
_entity_poly.entity_id
_entity_poly.type
_entity_poly.pdbx_seq_one_letter_code
_entity_poly.pdbx_strand_id
1 'polypeptide(L)'
;MGDTAEIAVMKAMQQNRLHFVGHFADLNDHEDNRRYVKHDPDFFSGRPIIGGKLDYILFNPDAGGLGIEIKNTREWIYPDKAIVTELLRKCLQIDVVPVLVARRIHYTTFSVLNACGAIVHQFYNQRYPNAEAALAAEVRDKNKLGYFDVRIGNEPDERLLRFFGSSIPLVAEESREKFDERKELIDEYVSGPMNYAEFERTLREGGDNEGEEEGPDWDPDKDLL
;
A
#
# COMPACT_ATOMS: atom_id res chain seq x y z
N MET A 1 2.26 -15.89 -4.45
CA MET A 1 2.07 -15.23 -3.13
C MET A 1 1.76 -13.74 -3.24
N GLY A 2 2.46 -12.94 -4.06
CA GLY A 2 2.16 -11.50 -4.24
C GLY A 2 0.74 -11.25 -4.74
N ASP A 3 0.38 -11.94 -5.83
CA ASP A 3 -0.91 -11.86 -6.53
C ASP A 3 -2.10 -11.98 -5.58
N THR A 4 -2.01 -12.82 -4.54
CA THR A 4 -3.13 -13.05 -3.60
C THR A 4 -3.55 -11.79 -2.85
N ALA A 5 -2.60 -10.97 -2.40
CA ALA A 5 -2.93 -9.70 -1.73
C ALA A 5 -3.39 -8.64 -2.73
N GLU A 6 -2.78 -8.62 -3.92
CA GLU A 6 -3.16 -7.72 -5.00
C GLU A 6 -4.58 -7.96 -5.49
N ILE A 7 -4.99 -9.24 -5.60
CA ILE A 7 -6.36 -9.63 -5.94
C ILE A 7 -7.34 -9.24 -4.83
N ALA A 8 -6.95 -9.40 -3.55
CA ALA A 8 -7.79 -8.98 -2.44
C ALA A 8 -8.05 -7.46 -2.45
N VAL A 9 -7.01 -6.65 -2.73
CA VAL A 9 -7.16 -5.20 -2.91
C VAL A 9 -8.07 -4.87 -4.10
N MET A 10 -7.87 -5.52 -5.24
CA MET A 10 -8.73 -5.33 -6.41
C MET A 10 -10.20 -5.64 -6.10
N LYS A 11 -10.47 -6.78 -5.45
CA LYS A 11 -11.82 -7.17 -5.01
C LYS A 11 -12.40 -6.17 -4.02
N ALA A 12 -11.60 -5.63 -3.09
CA ALA A 12 -12.06 -4.59 -2.15
C ALA A 12 -12.50 -3.32 -2.89
N MET A 13 -11.73 -2.88 -3.88
CA MET A 13 -12.09 -1.73 -4.71
C MET A 13 -13.35 -1.99 -5.54
N GLN A 14 -13.48 -3.18 -6.14
CA GLN A 14 -14.66 -3.58 -6.92
C GLN A 14 -15.93 -3.65 -6.07
N GLN A 15 -15.86 -4.24 -4.87
CA GLN A 15 -16.99 -4.34 -3.95
C GLN A 15 -17.46 -2.96 -3.46
N ASN A 16 -16.53 -2.01 -3.30
CA ASN A 16 -16.83 -0.61 -3.00
C ASN A 16 -17.19 0.22 -4.25
N ARG A 17 -17.28 -0.41 -5.43
CA ARG A 17 -17.64 0.23 -6.72
C ARG A 17 -16.73 1.41 -7.09
N LEU A 18 -15.45 1.31 -6.75
CA LEU A 18 -14.46 2.33 -7.05
C LEU A 18 -13.99 2.22 -8.51
N HIS A 19 -13.61 3.35 -9.10
CA HIS A 19 -13.02 3.41 -10.43
C HIS A 19 -11.50 3.32 -10.32
N PHE A 20 -10.87 2.38 -11.04
CA PHE A 20 -9.42 2.21 -11.01
C PHE A 20 -8.88 1.60 -12.31
N VAL A 21 -7.56 1.73 -12.52
CA VAL A 21 -6.78 1.05 -13.56
C VAL A 21 -5.89 0.00 -12.91
N GLY A 22 -5.65 -1.09 -13.63
CA GLY A 22 -4.94 -2.26 -13.15
C GLY A 22 -5.91 -3.42 -12.95
N HIS A 23 -5.64 -4.60 -13.51
CA HIS A 23 -6.52 -5.76 -13.34
C HIS A 23 -5.78 -7.07 -13.63
N PHE A 24 -6.40 -8.18 -13.27
CA PHE A 24 -5.98 -9.51 -13.71
C PHE A 24 -6.94 -10.00 -14.80
N ALA A 25 -6.40 -10.42 -15.95
CA ALA A 25 -7.19 -10.80 -17.13
C ALA A 25 -7.85 -12.18 -17.00
N ASP A 26 -7.25 -13.07 -16.22
CA ASP A 26 -7.52 -14.51 -16.22
C ASP A 26 -8.06 -15.02 -14.87
N LEU A 27 -8.59 -14.12 -14.02
CA LEU A 27 -9.11 -14.47 -12.68
C LEU A 27 -10.18 -15.56 -12.68
N ASN A 28 -10.97 -15.63 -13.74
CA ASN A 28 -12.05 -16.62 -13.88
C ASN A 28 -11.67 -17.78 -14.80
N ASP A 29 -10.48 -17.74 -15.40
CA ASP A 29 -10.06 -18.72 -16.41
C ASP A 29 -9.39 -19.94 -15.75
N HIS A 30 -8.90 -19.79 -14.52
CA HIS A 30 -8.23 -20.85 -13.79
C HIS A 30 -8.18 -20.62 -12.27
N GLU A 31 -7.81 -21.67 -11.55
CA GLU A 31 -7.55 -21.64 -10.11
C GLU A 31 -6.22 -20.96 -9.77
N ASP A 32 -6.00 -20.61 -8.50
CA ASP A 32 -4.78 -19.95 -8.00
C ASP A 32 -3.55 -20.87 -7.88
N ASN A 33 -3.54 -22.00 -8.59
CA ASN A 33 -2.43 -22.95 -8.67
C ASN A 33 -1.34 -22.54 -9.69
N ARG A 34 -1.58 -21.47 -10.44
CA ARG A 34 -0.62 -20.83 -11.36
C ARG A 34 -0.70 -19.32 -11.22
N ARG A 35 0.35 -18.61 -11.67
CA ARG A 35 0.37 -17.14 -11.64
C ARG A 35 -0.72 -16.58 -12.57
N TYR A 36 -1.35 -15.51 -12.11
CA TYR A 36 -2.33 -14.77 -12.91
C TYR A 36 -1.63 -13.80 -13.86
N VAL A 37 -2.26 -13.52 -14.99
CA VAL A 37 -1.83 -12.50 -15.94
C VAL A 37 -2.35 -11.15 -15.49
N LYS A 38 -1.44 -10.33 -14.98
CA LYS A 38 -1.72 -8.98 -14.52
C LYS A 38 -1.44 -7.94 -15.60
N HIS A 39 -2.36 -6.99 -15.74
CA HIS A 39 -2.21 -5.78 -16.53
C HIS A 39 -2.11 -4.59 -15.60
N ASP A 40 -0.88 -4.21 -15.28
CA ASP A 40 -0.57 -3.02 -14.50
C ASP A 40 -0.73 -1.73 -15.33
N PRO A 41 -1.03 -0.58 -14.69
CA PRO A 41 -0.96 0.73 -15.33
C PRO A 41 0.47 1.06 -15.82
N ASP A 42 0.57 1.44 -17.10
CA ASP A 42 1.83 1.86 -17.74
C ASP A 42 1.97 3.39 -17.82
N PHE A 43 0.86 4.10 -17.74
CA PHE A 43 0.78 5.56 -17.82
C PHE A 43 -0.45 6.06 -17.08
N PHE A 44 -0.45 7.34 -16.75
CA PHE A 44 -1.62 8.05 -16.22
C PHE A 44 -1.62 9.48 -16.72
N SER A 45 -2.79 9.96 -17.14
CA SER A 45 -2.95 11.33 -17.68
C SER A 45 -1.91 11.67 -18.79
N GLY A 46 -1.62 10.71 -19.67
CA GLY A 46 -0.65 10.86 -20.75
C GLY A 46 0.84 10.82 -20.36
N ARG A 47 1.16 10.62 -19.08
CA ARG A 47 2.53 10.52 -18.57
C ARG A 47 2.91 9.04 -18.33
N PRO A 48 4.02 8.54 -18.89
CA PRO A 48 4.47 7.18 -18.65
C PRO A 48 5.05 7.02 -17.24
N ILE A 49 4.92 5.82 -16.67
CA ILE A 49 5.60 5.45 -15.43
C ILE A 49 6.96 4.82 -15.78
N ILE A 50 8.06 5.40 -15.30
CA ILE A 50 9.42 4.97 -15.64
C ILE A 50 10.07 4.31 -14.42
N GLY A 51 10.70 3.15 -14.65
CA GLY A 51 11.45 2.42 -13.62
C GLY A 51 10.63 1.36 -12.89
N GLY A 52 9.42 1.05 -13.37
CA GLY A 52 8.53 0.05 -12.80
C GLY A 52 7.08 0.47 -13.00
N LYS A 53 6.14 -0.40 -12.65
CA LYS A 53 4.70 -0.12 -12.71
C LYS A 53 4.14 0.01 -11.30
N LEU A 54 3.02 0.72 -11.16
CA LEU A 54 2.20 0.66 -9.93
C LEU A 54 1.28 -0.56 -10.03
N ASP A 55 0.80 -1.07 -8.90
CA ASP A 55 -0.14 -2.20 -8.94
C ASP A 55 -1.51 -1.75 -9.45
N TYR A 56 -1.97 -0.59 -8.97
CA TYR A 56 -3.22 0.03 -9.40
C TYR A 56 -3.13 1.54 -9.37
N ILE A 57 -4.03 2.20 -10.09
CA ILE A 57 -4.32 3.64 -9.90
C ILE A 57 -5.81 3.80 -9.66
N LEU A 58 -6.18 4.28 -8.48
CA LEU A 58 -7.56 4.55 -8.06
C LEU A 58 -7.91 6.00 -8.38
N PHE A 59 -9.07 6.23 -9.00
CA PHE A 59 -9.60 7.58 -9.24
C PHE A 59 -10.44 8.01 -8.05
N ASN A 60 -10.08 9.15 -7.47
CA ASN A 60 -10.78 9.79 -6.36
C ASN A 60 -11.19 11.22 -6.79
N PRO A 61 -12.43 11.66 -6.50
CA PRO A 61 -12.92 12.96 -6.92
C PRO A 61 -12.16 14.14 -6.28
N ASP A 62 -11.66 13.98 -5.05
CA ASP A 62 -11.08 15.05 -4.26
C ASP A 62 -9.54 15.11 -4.43
N ALA A 63 -8.90 13.93 -4.56
CA ALA A 63 -7.44 13.82 -4.69
C ALA A 63 -6.93 13.59 -6.14
N GLY A 64 -7.83 13.35 -7.09
CA GLY A 64 -7.46 12.90 -8.44
C GLY A 64 -6.99 11.45 -8.45
N GLY A 65 -5.79 11.19 -8.95
CA GLY A 65 -5.23 9.82 -8.98
C GLY A 65 -4.59 9.43 -7.65
N LEU A 66 -4.82 8.19 -7.22
CA LEU A 66 -4.15 7.54 -6.09
C LEU A 66 -3.34 6.34 -6.61
N GLY A 67 -2.02 6.41 -6.54
CA GLY A 67 -1.12 5.36 -7.02
C GLY A 67 -0.88 4.30 -5.94
N ILE A 68 -1.33 3.07 -6.18
CA ILE A 68 -1.35 2.00 -5.18
C ILE A 68 -0.22 1.01 -5.43
N GLU A 69 0.51 0.69 -4.36
CA GLU A 69 1.52 -0.36 -4.31
C GLU A 69 1.25 -1.31 -3.14
N ILE A 70 1.39 -2.61 -3.38
CA ILE A 70 0.95 -3.68 -2.51
C ILE A 70 2.13 -4.60 -2.20
N LYS A 71 2.30 -4.92 -0.91
CA LYS A 71 3.37 -5.82 -0.46
C LYS A 71 2.89 -6.85 0.56
N ASN A 72 2.94 -8.10 0.13
CA ASN A 72 2.63 -9.28 0.93
C ASN A 72 3.92 -10.03 1.32
N THR A 73 4.90 -9.31 1.84
CA THR A 73 6.18 -9.86 2.31
C THR A 73 6.19 -9.97 3.83
N ARG A 74 6.95 -10.93 4.38
CA ARG A 74 7.10 -11.08 5.84
C ARG A 74 7.99 -9.99 6.45
N GLU A 75 8.93 -9.46 5.68
CA GLU A 75 9.80 -8.36 6.08
C GLU A 75 8.98 -7.08 6.34
N TRP A 76 9.35 -6.36 7.40
CA TRP A 76 8.79 -5.05 7.69
C TRP A 76 9.27 -4.03 6.66
N ILE A 77 8.38 -3.16 6.21
CA ILE A 77 8.77 -2.05 5.34
C ILE A 77 9.31 -0.92 6.21
N TYR A 78 10.61 -0.63 6.04
CA TYR A 78 11.32 0.50 6.64
C TYR A 78 11.43 1.68 5.64
N PRO A 79 11.65 2.93 6.10
CA PRO A 79 11.63 4.11 5.24
C PRO A 79 12.72 4.13 4.16
N ASP A 80 13.85 3.50 4.44
CA ASP A 80 15.04 3.41 3.60
C ASP A 80 14.95 2.31 2.54
N LYS A 81 13.86 1.53 2.53
CA LYS A 81 13.66 0.48 1.55
C LYS A 81 13.36 1.06 0.17
N ALA A 82 13.92 0.42 -0.86
CA ALA A 82 13.70 0.80 -2.26
C ALA A 82 12.22 0.93 -2.61
N ILE A 83 11.34 0.11 -2.01
CA ILE A 83 9.90 0.20 -2.29
C ILE A 83 9.29 1.55 -1.93
N VAL A 84 9.79 2.22 -0.87
CA VAL A 84 9.30 3.54 -0.44
C VAL A 84 9.72 4.58 -1.47
N THR A 85 11.00 4.61 -1.83
CA THR A 85 11.52 5.57 -2.81
C THR A 85 10.97 5.33 -4.22
N GLU A 86 10.79 4.07 -4.63
CA GLU A 86 10.17 3.71 -5.90
C GLU A 86 8.70 4.12 -5.96
N LEU A 87 7.92 3.88 -4.90
CA LEU A 87 6.53 4.32 -4.82
C LEU A 87 6.44 5.85 -4.97
N LEU A 88 7.17 6.59 -4.14
CA LEU A 88 7.20 8.05 -4.16
C LEU A 88 7.61 8.59 -5.54
N ARG A 89 8.69 8.04 -6.12
CA ARG A 89 9.16 8.44 -7.46
C ARG A 89 8.12 8.19 -8.54
N LYS A 90 7.51 7.00 -8.58
CA LYS A 90 6.46 6.68 -9.56
C LYS A 90 5.29 7.65 -9.42
N CYS A 91 4.83 7.90 -8.21
CA CYS A 91 3.73 8.80 -7.90
C CYS A 91 4.02 10.26 -8.30
N LEU A 92 5.24 10.76 -8.07
CA LEU A 92 5.67 12.07 -8.54
C LEU A 92 5.64 12.20 -10.07
N GLN A 93 6.15 11.20 -10.79
CA GLN A 93 6.23 11.23 -12.27
C GLN A 93 4.85 11.45 -12.92
N ILE A 94 3.83 10.78 -12.39
CA ILE A 94 2.47 10.82 -12.94
C ILE A 94 1.51 11.69 -12.13
N ASP A 95 2.00 12.40 -11.12
CA ASP A 95 1.24 13.29 -10.24
C ASP A 95 0.00 12.65 -9.59
N VAL A 96 0.21 11.54 -8.90
CA VAL A 96 -0.82 10.84 -8.13
C VAL A 96 -0.39 10.70 -6.67
N VAL A 97 -1.35 10.73 -5.74
CA VAL A 97 -1.04 10.57 -4.31
C VAL A 97 -0.59 9.13 -4.04
N PRO A 98 0.52 8.90 -3.33
CA PRO A 98 1.01 7.55 -3.07
C PRO A 98 0.14 6.80 -2.04
N VAL A 99 -0.12 5.53 -2.31
CA VAL A 99 -0.83 4.62 -1.40
C VAL A 99 -0.04 3.33 -1.23
N LEU A 100 0.38 3.04 0.00
CA LEU A 100 1.09 1.79 0.33
C LEU A 100 0.18 0.85 1.13
N VAL A 101 -0.10 -0.32 0.58
CA VAL A 101 -0.87 -1.38 1.24
C VAL A 101 0.05 -2.57 1.51
N ALA A 102 0.41 -2.83 2.76
CA ALA A 102 1.34 -3.91 3.06
C ALA A 102 0.96 -4.75 4.27
N ARG A 103 1.62 -5.90 4.42
CA ARG A 103 1.40 -6.78 5.58
C ARG A 103 1.85 -6.10 6.88
N ARG A 104 3.10 -5.63 6.93
CA ARG A 104 3.70 -4.97 8.10
C ARG A 104 4.54 -3.77 7.65
N ILE A 105 4.30 -2.63 8.26
CA ILE A 105 4.97 -1.36 7.99
C ILE A 105 5.50 -0.85 9.33
N HIS A 106 6.79 -0.52 9.36
CA HIS A 106 7.39 0.04 10.56
C HIS A 106 6.83 1.44 10.86
N TYR A 107 6.72 1.79 12.15
CA TYR A 107 6.10 3.06 12.54
C TYR A 107 6.84 4.27 11.95
N THR A 108 8.17 4.19 11.80
CA THR A 108 8.95 5.26 11.16
C THR A 108 8.55 5.44 9.70
N THR A 109 8.25 4.35 8.97
CA THR A 109 7.76 4.42 7.58
C THR A 109 6.39 5.04 7.52
N PHE A 110 5.51 4.70 8.46
CA PHE A 110 4.20 5.31 8.58
C PHE A 110 4.31 6.83 8.80
N SER A 111 5.15 7.25 9.74
CA SER A 111 5.41 8.67 10.03
C SER A 111 5.96 9.42 8.81
N VAL A 112 6.99 8.88 8.14
CA VAL A 112 7.60 9.51 6.96
C VAL A 112 6.61 9.60 5.80
N LEU A 113 5.90 8.52 5.49
CA LEU A 113 4.93 8.49 4.38
C LEU A 113 3.75 9.43 4.63
N ASN A 114 3.17 9.45 5.84
CA ASN A 114 2.09 10.37 6.15
C ASN A 114 2.56 11.83 6.11
N ALA A 115 3.78 12.13 6.54
CA ALA A 115 4.35 13.47 6.44
C ALA A 115 4.56 13.90 4.98
N CYS A 116 4.76 12.95 4.05
CA CYS A 116 4.79 13.16 2.61
C CYS A 116 3.39 13.29 1.96
N GLY A 117 2.29 13.13 2.71
CA GLY A 117 0.95 13.05 2.14
C GLY A 117 0.60 11.71 1.50
N ALA A 118 1.36 10.65 1.75
CA ALA A 118 1.01 9.31 1.30
C ALA A 118 0.02 8.63 2.26
N ILE A 119 -0.88 7.81 1.71
CA ILE A 119 -1.85 7.03 2.49
C ILE A 119 -1.29 5.63 2.73
N VAL A 120 -1.38 5.14 3.97
CA VAL A 120 -0.76 3.86 4.35
C VAL A 120 -1.79 2.91 4.98
N HIS A 121 -1.76 1.64 4.56
CA HIS A 121 -2.59 0.59 5.11
C HIS A 121 -1.79 -0.66 5.47
N GLN A 122 -2.01 -1.18 6.67
CA GLN A 122 -1.49 -2.48 7.10
C GLN A 122 -2.59 -3.52 7.18
N PHE A 123 -2.44 -4.68 6.53
CA PHE A 123 -3.41 -5.78 6.60
C PHE A 123 -3.00 -6.93 7.54
N TYR A 124 -1.80 -6.88 8.14
CA TYR A 124 -1.23 -7.77 9.16
C TYR A 124 -1.12 -9.26 8.88
N ASN A 125 -1.88 -9.78 7.92
CA ASN A 125 -2.00 -11.19 7.60
C ASN A 125 -1.19 -11.53 6.35
N GLN A 126 -0.29 -12.51 6.43
CA GLN A 126 0.38 -13.02 5.23
C GLN A 126 -0.62 -13.85 4.40
N ARG A 127 -0.94 -13.40 3.19
CA ARG A 127 -1.92 -14.08 2.33
C ARG A 127 -1.25 -15.14 1.44
N TYR A 128 -1.81 -16.34 1.41
CA TYR A 128 -1.41 -17.45 0.54
C TYR A 128 -2.56 -17.81 -0.42
N PRO A 129 -2.26 -18.26 -1.65
CA PRO A 129 -3.29 -18.79 -2.54
C PRO A 129 -3.92 -20.06 -1.94
N ASN A 130 -5.17 -20.36 -2.33
CA ASN A 130 -5.90 -21.56 -1.92
C ASN A 130 -5.18 -22.85 -2.34
N ALA A 131 -4.56 -22.86 -3.52
CA ALA A 131 -3.74 -23.98 -3.99
C ALA A 131 -2.57 -24.32 -3.05
N GLU A 132 -2.10 -23.38 -2.24
CA GLU A 132 -1.03 -23.58 -1.26
C GLU A 132 -1.57 -23.84 0.16
N ALA A 133 -2.84 -24.27 0.31
CA ALA A 133 -3.46 -24.49 1.63
C ALA A 133 -2.66 -25.45 2.54
N ALA A 134 -2.07 -26.50 1.95
CA ALA A 134 -1.23 -27.45 2.69
C ALA A 134 0.03 -26.76 3.24
N LEU A 135 0.75 -26.02 2.40
CA LEU A 135 1.92 -25.23 2.83
C LEU A 135 1.54 -24.20 3.90
N ALA A 136 0.43 -23.49 3.70
CA ALA A 136 -0.08 -22.54 4.68
C ALA A 136 -0.44 -23.20 6.02
N ALA A 137 -0.91 -24.45 6.02
CA ALA A 137 -1.12 -25.22 7.25
C ALA A 137 0.21 -25.56 7.94
N GLU A 138 1.22 -25.98 7.18
CA GLU A 138 2.54 -26.28 7.74
C GLU A 138 3.23 -25.05 8.33
N VAL A 139 3.13 -23.91 7.66
CA VAL A 139 3.71 -22.64 8.11
C VAL A 139 3.02 -22.13 9.37
N ARG A 140 1.71 -22.40 9.54
CA ARG A 140 0.94 -22.06 10.74
C ARG A 140 1.22 -22.98 11.93
N ASP A 141 1.66 -24.22 11.69
CA ASP A 141 1.87 -25.20 12.75
C ASP A 141 2.87 -24.67 13.79
N LYS A 142 2.42 -24.62 15.05
CA LYS A 142 3.22 -24.17 16.21
C LYS A 142 4.48 -24.98 16.44
N ASN A 143 4.52 -26.23 15.97
CA ASN A 143 5.69 -27.11 16.07
C ASN A 143 6.66 -26.94 14.88
N LYS A 144 6.31 -26.10 13.89
CA LYS A 144 7.15 -25.77 12.74
C LYS A 144 7.55 -24.29 12.81
N LEU A 145 6.97 -23.44 11.96
CA LEU A 145 7.27 -22.01 11.91
C LEU A 145 6.37 -21.17 12.83
N GLY A 146 5.18 -21.67 13.18
CA GLY A 146 4.27 -21.02 14.10
C GLY A 146 3.76 -19.65 13.65
N TYR A 147 3.66 -19.40 12.34
CA TYR A 147 3.18 -18.11 11.84
C TYR A 147 1.65 -18.04 11.85
N PHE A 148 1.09 -17.63 12.99
CA PHE A 148 -0.35 -17.53 13.21
C PHE A 148 -1.05 -16.49 12.32
N ASP A 149 -0.30 -15.58 11.73
CA ASP A 149 -0.81 -14.50 10.86
C ASP A 149 -1.03 -14.93 9.40
N VAL A 150 -0.78 -16.19 9.07
CA VAL A 150 -1.01 -16.71 7.72
C VAL A 150 -2.52 -16.91 7.48
N ARG A 151 -3.00 -16.42 6.34
CA ARG A 151 -4.38 -16.61 5.86
C ARG A 151 -4.35 -17.17 4.44
N ILE A 152 -5.35 -17.97 4.11
CA ILE A 152 -5.52 -18.56 2.79
C ILE A 152 -6.61 -17.78 2.05
N GLY A 153 -6.42 -17.58 0.75
CA GLY A 153 -7.40 -16.98 -0.13
C GLY A 153 -7.16 -15.50 -0.41
N ASN A 154 -7.87 -15.03 -1.44
CA ASN A 154 -7.77 -13.69 -1.99
C ASN A 154 -9.02 -12.84 -1.73
N GLU A 155 -9.90 -13.26 -0.81
CA GLU A 155 -11.05 -12.45 -0.43
C GLU A 155 -10.63 -11.28 0.48
N PRO A 156 -11.12 -10.06 0.24
CA PRO A 156 -10.84 -8.93 1.11
C PRO A 156 -11.43 -9.16 2.49
N ASP A 157 -10.69 -8.79 3.53
CA ASP A 157 -11.23 -8.74 4.89
C ASP A 157 -11.97 -7.42 5.14
N GLU A 158 -12.72 -7.36 6.24
CA GLU A 158 -13.50 -6.17 6.61
C GLU A 158 -12.64 -4.91 6.74
N ARG A 159 -11.39 -5.06 7.17
CA ARG A 159 -10.45 -3.95 7.36
C ARG A 159 -10.04 -3.36 6.00
N LEU A 160 -9.77 -4.21 5.01
CA LEU A 160 -9.47 -3.79 3.66
C LEU A 160 -10.71 -3.16 2.99
N LEU A 161 -11.90 -3.74 3.21
CA LEU A 161 -13.16 -3.17 2.73
C LEU A 161 -13.43 -1.79 3.31
N ARG A 162 -13.25 -1.62 4.63
CA ARG A 162 -13.40 -0.33 5.32
C ARG A 162 -12.36 0.69 4.86
N PHE A 163 -11.14 0.26 4.61
CA PHE A 163 -10.08 1.14 4.14
C PHE A 163 -10.45 1.78 2.79
N PHE A 164 -10.85 0.98 1.81
CA PHE A 164 -11.24 1.50 0.49
C PHE A 164 -12.62 2.18 0.50
N GLY A 165 -13.57 1.70 1.30
CA GLY A 165 -14.94 2.22 1.31
C GLY A 165 -15.16 3.44 2.20
N SER A 166 -14.31 3.68 3.19
CA SER A 166 -14.52 4.74 4.18
C SER A 166 -13.24 5.51 4.52
N SER A 167 -12.12 4.84 4.77
CA SER A 167 -10.91 5.54 5.22
C SER A 167 -10.27 6.39 4.12
N ILE A 168 -10.06 5.85 2.91
CA ILE A 168 -9.47 6.62 1.80
C ILE A 168 -10.28 7.88 1.50
N PRO A 169 -11.62 7.83 1.30
CA PRO A 169 -12.41 9.03 1.05
C PRO A 169 -12.26 10.12 2.10
N LEU A 170 -12.06 9.75 3.38
CA LEU A 170 -11.95 10.73 4.47
C LEU A 170 -10.62 11.49 4.49
N VAL A 171 -9.54 10.88 3.98
CA VAL A 171 -8.17 11.44 4.07
C VAL A 171 -7.60 11.85 2.72
N ALA A 172 -8.30 11.57 1.62
CA ALA A 172 -7.78 11.75 0.27
C ALA A 172 -7.45 13.22 -0.04
N GLU A 173 -8.34 14.15 0.29
CA GLU A 173 -8.16 15.59 0.06
C GLU A 173 -6.94 16.13 0.81
N GLU A 174 -6.88 15.91 2.13
CA GLU A 174 -5.73 16.33 2.96
C GLU A 174 -4.42 15.69 2.46
N SER A 175 -4.46 14.41 2.09
CA SER A 175 -3.28 13.70 1.55
C SER A 175 -2.80 14.33 0.24
N ARG A 176 -3.71 14.79 -0.63
CA ARG A 176 -3.39 15.48 -1.88
C ARG A 176 -2.72 16.81 -1.62
N GLU A 177 -3.29 17.64 -0.74
CA GLU A 177 -2.73 18.95 -0.37
C GLU A 177 -1.31 18.79 0.18
N LYS A 178 -1.14 17.87 1.13
CA LYS A 178 0.14 17.58 1.73
C LYS A 178 1.16 17.02 0.74
N PHE A 179 0.73 16.15 -0.17
CA PHE A 179 1.60 15.63 -1.21
C PHE A 179 2.06 16.75 -2.16
N ASP A 180 1.16 17.66 -2.56
CA ASP A 180 1.49 18.84 -3.38
C ASP A 180 2.53 19.73 -2.73
N GLU A 181 2.35 20.06 -1.46
CA GLU A 181 3.29 20.90 -0.69
C GLU A 181 4.69 20.27 -0.56
N ARG A 182 4.76 18.93 -0.56
CA ARG A 182 6.01 18.19 -0.34
C ARG A 182 6.66 17.70 -1.63
N LYS A 183 6.07 17.92 -2.81
CA LYS A 183 6.59 17.39 -4.08
C LYS A 183 8.06 17.69 -4.32
N GLU A 184 8.48 18.95 -4.13
CA GLU A 184 9.86 19.37 -4.37
C GLU A 184 10.84 18.64 -3.44
N LEU A 185 10.49 18.53 -2.15
CA LEU A 185 11.29 17.82 -1.15
C LEU A 185 11.38 16.32 -1.46
N ILE A 186 10.25 15.71 -1.85
CA ILE A 186 10.20 14.30 -2.22
C ILE A 186 11.03 14.05 -3.48
N ASP A 187 10.96 14.93 -4.49
CA ASP A 187 11.73 14.78 -5.74
C ASP A 187 13.24 14.87 -5.48
N GLU A 188 13.67 15.82 -4.65
CA GLU A 188 15.08 15.95 -4.26
C GLU A 188 15.59 14.70 -3.53
N TYR A 189 14.75 14.04 -2.73
CA TYR A 189 15.09 12.77 -2.07
C TYR A 189 15.12 11.57 -3.03
N VAL A 190 14.13 11.44 -3.92
CA VAL A 190 14.01 10.22 -4.75
C VAL A 190 14.73 10.32 -6.10
N SER A 191 15.04 11.51 -6.57
CA SER A 191 15.69 11.78 -7.86
C SER A 191 16.99 12.57 -7.71
N GLY A 192 17.15 13.32 -6.63
CA GLY A 192 18.28 14.21 -6.37
C GLY A 192 19.39 13.58 -5.49
N PRO A 193 20.34 14.42 -5.03
CA PRO A 193 21.45 14.01 -4.17
C PRO A 193 21.08 13.84 -2.68
N MET A 194 19.89 14.28 -2.25
CA MET A 194 19.50 14.27 -0.84
C MET A 194 19.41 12.84 -0.30
N ASN A 195 20.05 12.61 0.84
CA ASN A 195 19.98 11.31 1.51
C ASN A 195 18.79 11.24 2.48
N TYR A 196 18.47 10.04 2.96
CA TYR A 196 17.34 9.81 3.86
C TYR A 196 17.42 10.62 5.17
N ALA A 197 18.60 10.77 5.78
CA ALA A 197 18.73 11.48 7.05
C ALA A 197 18.45 12.99 6.89
N GLU A 198 18.86 13.58 5.76
CA GLU A 198 18.54 14.96 5.40
C GLU A 198 17.05 15.13 5.12
N PHE A 199 16.48 14.21 4.33
CA PHE A 199 15.06 14.18 4.00
C PHE A 199 14.16 14.11 5.24
N GLU A 200 14.43 13.16 6.14
CA GLU A 200 13.67 12.99 7.39
C GLU A 200 13.73 14.24 8.28
N ARG A 201 14.92 14.85 8.40
CA ARG A 201 15.10 16.08 9.17
C ARG A 201 14.28 17.23 8.58
N THR A 202 14.36 17.45 7.27
CA THR A 202 13.63 18.54 6.61
C THR A 202 12.11 18.32 6.65
N LEU A 203 11.64 17.07 6.53
CA LEU A 203 10.23 16.71 6.73
C LEU A 203 9.72 17.11 8.12
N ARG A 204 10.50 16.84 9.17
CA ARG A 204 10.15 17.20 10.56
C ARG A 204 10.19 18.69 10.83
N GLU A 205 11.20 19.38 10.33
CA GLU A 205 11.36 20.83 10.53
C GLU A 205 10.31 21.65 9.77
N GLY A 206 9.81 21.12 8.65
CA GLY A 206 8.80 21.77 7.82
C GLY A 206 7.37 21.35 8.13
N GLY A 207 7.13 20.38 9.03
CA GLY A 207 5.78 20.00 9.46
C GLY A 207 5.30 20.92 10.58
N ASP A 208 4.03 21.32 10.55
CA ASP A 208 3.40 21.88 11.74
C ASP A 208 3.61 20.88 12.89
N ASN A 209 4.02 21.38 14.06
CA ASN A 209 4.08 20.62 15.32
C ASN A 209 2.66 20.23 15.79
N GLU A 210 1.79 19.78 14.89
CA GLU A 210 0.63 19.01 15.29
C GLU A 210 1.17 17.71 15.85
N GLY A 211 0.96 17.57 17.15
CA GLY A 211 1.66 16.63 18.00
C GLY A 211 1.67 15.22 17.45
N GLU A 212 2.61 14.45 17.98
CA GLU A 212 2.56 13.01 18.03
C GLU A 212 1.19 12.56 18.60
N GLU A 213 0.12 12.60 17.81
CA GLU A 213 -1.00 11.71 18.01
C GLU A 213 -0.42 10.35 17.67
N GLU A 214 -0.02 9.65 18.73
CA GLU A 214 0.06 8.19 18.73
C GLU A 214 -1.15 7.71 17.92
N GLY A 215 -0.89 7.26 16.69
CA GLY A 215 -1.93 6.67 15.86
C GLY A 215 -2.70 5.68 16.73
N PRO A 216 -4.04 5.64 16.62
CA PRO A 216 -4.93 5.11 17.65
C PRO A 216 -4.31 3.88 18.30
N ASP A 217 -4.13 3.93 19.62
CA ASP A 217 -3.54 2.88 20.46
C ASP A 217 -4.26 1.55 20.18
N TRP A 218 -3.75 0.85 19.16
CA TRP A 218 -4.46 -0.25 18.52
C TRP A 218 -4.09 -1.51 19.27
N ASP A 219 -4.96 -1.84 20.22
CA ASP A 219 -4.94 -3.09 20.96
C ASP A 219 -5.64 -4.17 20.13
N PRO A 220 -4.93 -5.18 19.59
CA PRO A 220 -5.52 -6.24 18.79
C PRO A 220 -6.57 -7.08 19.55
N ASP A 221 -6.62 -6.99 20.88
CA ASP A 221 -7.51 -7.79 21.72
C ASP A 221 -8.81 -7.04 22.12
N LYS A 222 -8.93 -5.74 21.83
CA LYS A 222 -10.14 -4.95 22.19
C LYS A 222 -11.32 -5.10 21.23
N ASP A 223 -11.08 -5.51 19.99
CA ASP A 223 -12.12 -5.63 18.95
C ASP A 223 -12.59 -7.08 18.70
N LEU A 224 -12.22 -8.03 19.58
CA LEU A 224 -12.58 -9.44 19.49
C LEU A 224 -13.59 -9.91 20.57
N LEU A 225 -14.32 -8.98 21.19
CA LEU A 225 -15.42 -9.26 22.14
C LEU A 225 -16.78 -8.82 21.59
#